data_AF-A0A7V3CZT7-F1
#
_entry.id   AF-A0A7V3CZT7-F1
#
_cell.length_a   1.000
_cell.length_b   1.000
_cell.length_c   1.000
_cell.angle_alpha   90.00
_cell.angle_beta   90.00
_cell.angle_gamma   90.00
#
_symmetry.space_group_name_H-M   'P 1'
#
loop_
_entity.id
_entity.type
_entity.pdbx_description
1 polymer ?
#
loop_
_entity_poly.entity_id
_entity_poly.type
_entity_poly.pdbx_seq_one_letter_code
_entity_poly.pdbx_strand_id
1 'polypeptide(L)'
;ANQGHSEAVGSLINDKQLFNKLTKPYDICFHGTYKKHIPLIQNSGLKVMSRIHIHLTNSLTAKSGIRHDVNALVFIDMKRAMDEGIEFFESDNGVILTEGKDGCIDPKYITGIKYKDAKSHTIFQ
;
A
#
# COMPACT_ATOMS: atom_id res chain seq x y z
N ALA A 1 -8.55 -8.50 -35.53
CA ALA A 1 -9.36 -8.62 -34.31
C ALA A 1 -8.82 -9.78 -33.50
N ASN A 2 -8.19 -9.51 -32.36
CA ASN A 2 -7.82 -10.45 -31.31
C ASN A 2 -7.09 -9.70 -30.16
N GLN A 3 -7.94 -9.12 -29.31
CA GLN A 3 -7.86 -9.10 -27.84
C GLN A 3 -6.55 -8.65 -27.18
N GLY A 4 -6.58 -7.41 -26.66
CA GLY A 4 -5.57 -6.86 -25.77
C GLY A 4 -5.63 -7.49 -24.38
N HIS A 5 -4.67 -8.37 -24.10
CA HIS A 5 -4.22 -8.64 -22.74
C HIS A 5 -3.30 -7.49 -22.34
N SER A 6 -3.86 -6.47 -21.68
CA SER A 6 -3.06 -5.63 -20.79
C SER A 6 -2.74 -6.50 -19.59
N GLU A 7 -1.62 -7.23 -19.66
CA GLU A 7 -1.05 -7.94 -18.52
C GLU A 7 -0.75 -6.91 -17.44
N ALA A 8 -1.72 -6.79 -16.53
CA ALA A 8 -1.68 -5.90 -15.41
C ALA A 8 -0.48 -6.30 -14.54
N VAL A 9 0.58 -5.49 -14.59
CA VAL A 9 1.76 -5.47 -13.69
C VAL A 9 1.36 -5.11 -12.24
N GLY A 10 0.21 -5.60 -11.79
CA GLY A 10 -0.23 -5.63 -10.42
C GLY A 10 -0.64 -7.03 -9.96
N SER A 11 -0.88 -7.99 -10.85
CA SER A 11 -1.60 -9.23 -10.48
C SER A 11 -0.74 -10.40 -10.00
N LEU A 12 0.54 -10.20 -9.70
CA LEU A 12 1.47 -11.30 -9.34
C LEU A 12 1.94 -11.24 -7.88
N ILE A 13 1.02 -11.06 -6.94
CA ILE A 13 1.23 -11.67 -5.63
C ILE A 13 0.20 -12.80 -5.54
N ASN A 14 0.67 -13.97 -5.98
CA ASN A 14 -0.01 -15.25 -5.87
C ASN A 14 -0.60 -15.40 -4.45
N ASP A 15 -1.85 -15.84 -4.37
CA ASP A 15 -2.56 -16.33 -3.18
C ASP A 15 -1.89 -17.57 -2.52
N LYS A 16 -0.60 -17.82 -2.78
CA LYS A 16 0.24 -18.88 -2.22
C LYS A 16 1.35 -18.36 -1.31
N GLN A 17 1.44 -17.05 -1.06
CA GLN A 17 2.42 -16.54 -0.10
C GLN A 17 1.98 -16.83 1.33
N LEU A 18 2.88 -17.45 2.10
CA LEU A 18 2.75 -17.53 3.55
C LEU A 18 2.86 -16.11 4.10
N PHE A 19 1.89 -15.71 4.90
CA PHE A 19 1.86 -14.40 5.53
C PHE A 19 2.14 -14.57 7.03
N ASN A 20 3.16 -13.87 7.52
CA ASN A 20 3.50 -13.85 8.93
C ASN A 20 2.73 -12.71 9.60
N LYS A 21 1.90 -13.03 10.61
CA LYS A 21 1.17 -12.00 11.36
C LYS A 21 2.15 -11.11 12.12
N LEU A 22 2.04 -9.81 11.92
CA LEU A 22 2.86 -8.83 12.62
C LEU A 22 2.28 -8.57 14.01
N THR A 23 3.15 -8.66 15.03
CA THR A 23 2.80 -8.40 16.44
C THR A 23 3.31 -7.05 16.93
N LYS A 24 4.13 -6.37 16.12
CA LYS A 24 4.66 -5.04 16.39
C LYS A 24 4.53 -4.18 15.12
N PRO A 25 4.23 -2.88 15.26
CA PRO A 25 4.16 -1.99 14.11
C PRO A 25 5.55 -1.67 13.57
N TYR A 26 5.61 -1.37 12.28
CA TYR A 26 6.75 -0.67 11.68
C TYR A 26 6.63 0.84 11.90
N ASP A 27 7.76 1.52 12.12
CA ASP A 27 7.81 2.99 12.27
C ASP A 27 7.37 3.72 10.99
N ILE A 28 7.62 3.10 9.84
CA ILE A 28 7.26 3.60 8.52
C ILE A 28 6.38 2.55 7.86
N CYS A 29 5.20 2.95 7.43
CA CYS A 29 4.28 2.13 6.66
C CYS A 29 3.54 3.03 5.67
N PHE A 30 3.56 2.70 4.39
CA PHE A 30 2.90 3.52 3.38
C PHE A 30 2.43 2.72 2.16
N HIS A 31 1.45 3.30 1.46
CA HIS A 31 0.91 2.81 0.20
C HIS A 31 1.41 3.67 -0.97
N GLY A 32 1.97 3.05 -2.00
CA GLY A 32 2.31 3.72 -3.25
C GLY A 32 1.11 3.82 -4.19
N THR A 33 0.78 5.03 -4.67
CA THR A 33 -0.37 5.27 -5.55
C THR A 33 -0.13 6.43 -6.54
N TYR A 34 -1.15 6.74 -7.33
CA TYR A 34 -1.14 7.89 -8.23
C TYR A 34 -1.83 9.10 -7.60
N LYS A 35 -1.27 10.29 -7.83
CA LYS A 35 -1.79 11.60 -7.40
C LYS A 35 -3.28 11.78 -7.68
N LYS A 36 -3.77 11.28 -8.83
CA LYS A 36 -5.19 11.34 -9.20
C LYS A 36 -6.13 10.62 -8.22
N HIS A 37 -5.64 9.64 -7.45
CA HIS A 37 -6.43 8.89 -6.48
C HIS A 37 -6.42 9.50 -5.08
N ILE A 38 -5.50 10.45 -4.81
CA ILE A 38 -5.35 11.04 -3.49
C ILE A 38 -6.65 11.68 -2.96
N PRO A 39 -7.42 12.48 -3.75
CA PRO A 39 -8.68 13.04 -3.25
C PRO A 39 -9.67 11.97 -2.78
N LEU A 40 -9.74 10.84 -3.51
CA LEU A 40 -10.60 9.72 -3.15
C LEU A 40 -10.11 9.00 -1.88
N ILE A 41 -8.80 8.81 -1.76
CA ILE A 41 -8.18 8.15 -0.60
C ILE A 41 -8.35 8.99 0.65
N GLN A 42 -8.18 10.31 0.57
CA GLN A 42 -8.40 11.22 1.69
C GLN A 42 -9.86 11.21 2.16
N ASN A 43 -10.82 11.03 1.25
CA ASN A 43 -12.24 11.01 1.59
C ASN A 43 -12.72 9.63 2.09
N SER A 44 -12.19 8.54 1.53
CA SER A 44 -12.79 7.20 1.69
C SER A 44 -11.84 6.12 2.22
N GLY A 45 -10.57 6.47 2.46
CA GLY A 45 -9.55 5.57 2.96
C GLY A 45 -8.86 4.76 1.86
N LEU A 46 -7.95 3.89 2.26
CA LEU A 46 -7.41 2.87 1.37
C LEU A 46 -8.33 1.66 1.43
N LYS A 47 -8.92 1.29 0.29
CA LYS A 47 -9.84 0.15 0.21
C LYS A 47 -9.18 -1.03 -0.49
N VAL A 48 -9.57 -2.22 -0.08
CA VAL A 48 -9.42 -3.42 -0.89
C VAL A 48 -10.21 -3.19 -2.19
N MET A 49 -9.53 -3.28 -3.33
CA MET A 49 -10.13 -3.04 -4.65
C MET A 49 -10.53 -4.39 -5.26
N SER A 50 -9.94 -4.78 -6.40
CA SER A 50 -10.13 -6.12 -6.98
C SER A 50 -9.34 -7.23 -6.25
N ARG A 51 -8.74 -6.92 -5.09
CA ARG A 51 -7.90 -7.83 -4.29
C ARG A 51 -8.49 -7.94 -2.90
N ILE A 52 -8.08 -8.95 -2.15
CA ILE A 52 -8.48 -9.14 -0.74
C ILE A 52 -7.62 -8.35 0.26
N HIS A 53 -6.40 -7.92 -0.11
CA HIS A 53 -5.49 -7.19 0.77
C HIS A 53 -5.09 -5.82 0.21
N ILE A 54 -5.00 -4.82 1.09
CA ILE A 54 -4.29 -3.57 0.87
C ILE A 54 -2.80 -3.84 1.00
N HIS A 55 -2.04 -3.40 0.01
CA HIS A 55 -0.58 -3.60 -0.05
C HIS A 55 0.14 -2.34 0.40
N LEU A 56 1.03 -2.53 1.36
CA LEU A 56 1.83 -1.51 2.03
C LEU A 56 3.30 -1.91 2.01
N THR A 57 4.17 -0.96 2.32
CA THR A 57 5.59 -1.22 2.49
C THR A 57 6.17 -0.31 3.58
N ASN A 58 7.25 -0.80 4.20
CA ASN A 58 8.07 -0.06 5.16
C ASN A 58 9.36 0.50 4.53
N SER A 59 9.59 0.28 3.23
CA SER A 59 10.83 0.66 2.57
C SER A 59 10.59 1.38 1.26
N LEU A 60 11.22 2.55 1.11
CA LEU A 60 11.25 3.34 -0.13
C LEU A 60 12.05 2.63 -1.24
N THR A 61 12.90 1.66 -0.87
CA THR A 61 13.73 0.87 -1.79
C THR A 61 13.17 -0.52 -2.03
N ALA A 62 11.97 -0.82 -1.53
CA ALA A 62 11.33 -2.13 -1.70
C ALA A 62 11.23 -2.46 -3.19
N LYS A 63 12.10 -3.36 -3.66
CA LYS A 63 12.18 -3.84 -5.04
C LYS A 63 10.86 -4.50 -5.52
N SER A 64 9.98 -4.85 -4.58
CA SER A 64 8.77 -5.65 -4.80
C SER A 64 7.45 -4.88 -4.58
N GLY A 65 7.45 -3.74 -3.87
CA GLY A 65 6.20 -3.15 -3.34
C GLY A 65 5.68 -1.92 -4.08
N ILE A 66 6.58 -1.14 -4.71
CA ILE A 66 6.24 0.15 -5.30
C ILE A 66 6.49 0.08 -6.80
N ARG A 67 5.43 0.25 -7.60
CA ARG A 67 5.61 0.39 -9.06
C ARG A 67 6.44 1.63 -9.35
N HIS A 68 7.35 1.53 -10.32
CA HIS A 68 8.26 2.62 -10.69
C HIS A 68 7.53 3.93 -11.08
N ASP A 69 6.29 3.82 -11.53
CA ASP A 69 5.47 4.91 -12.05
C ASP A 69 4.50 5.52 -11.03
N VAL A 70 4.47 5.03 -9.79
CA VAL A 70 3.71 5.74 -8.75
C VAL A 70 4.33 7.11 -8.48
N ASN A 71 3.47 8.08 -8.18
CA ASN A 71 3.88 9.47 -7.96
C ASN A 71 3.31 10.08 -6.67
N ALA A 72 2.70 9.26 -5.82
CA ALA A 72 2.31 9.63 -4.47
C ALA A 72 2.51 8.45 -3.48
N LEU A 73 2.90 8.76 -2.25
CA LEU A 73 2.89 7.84 -1.11
C LEU A 73 1.87 8.33 -0.07
N VAL A 74 1.11 7.40 0.48
CA VAL A 74 0.15 7.63 1.57
C VAL A 74 0.67 6.92 2.82
N PHE A 75 1.10 7.67 3.81
CA PHE A 75 1.65 7.15 5.06
C PHE A 75 0.54 6.79 6.04
N ILE A 76 0.71 5.65 6.71
CA ILE A 76 -0.28 5.06 7.61
C ILE A 76 0.30 4.94 9.02
N ASP A 77 -0.46 5.38 10.02
CA ASP A 77 -0.22 5.11 11.42
C ASP A 77 -0.54 3.63 11.73
N MET A 78 0.43 2.78 11.41
CA MET A 78 0.31 1.34 11.62
C MET A 78 0.11 1.00 13.10
N LYS A 79 0.78 1.73 14.00
CA LYS A 79 0.62 1.52 15.44
C LYS A 79 -0.83 1.74 15.86
N ARG A 80 -1.39 2.90 15.54
CA ARG A 80 -2.77 3.23 15.90
C ARG A 80 -3.77 2.26 15.26
N ALA A 81 -3.54 1.89 14.00
CA ALA A 81 -4.37 0.91 13.31
C ALA A 81 -4.36 -0.46 14.04
N MET A 82 -3.19 -0.95 14.46
CA MET A 82 -3.05 -2.19 15.22
C MET A 82 -3.69 -2.10 16.61
N ASP A 83 -3.50 -0.99 17.33
CA ASP A 83 -4.10 -0.75 18.64
C ASP A 83 -5.65 -0.75 18.56
N GLU A 84 -6.21 -0.33 17.43
CA GLU A 84 -7.66 -0.32 17.15
C GLU A 84 -8.15 -1.62 16.46
N GLY A 85 -7.32 -2.66 16.40
CA GLY A 85 -7.69 -4.02 16.01
C GLY A 85 -7.52 -4.36 14.52
N ILE A 86 -6.84 -3.53 13.73
CA ILE A 86 -6.51 -3.86 12.34
C ILE A 86 -5.29 -4.79 12.34
N GLU A 87 -5.45 -5.95 11.71
CA GLU A 87 -4.37 -6.92 11.59
C GLU A 87 -3.49 -6.63 10.37
N PHE A 88 -2.19 -6.80 10.55
CA PHE A 88 -1.21 -6.68 9.48
C PHE A 88 -0.38 -7.95 9.41
N PHE A 89 0.05 -8.25 8.20
CA PHE A 89 0.88 -9.39 7.90
C PHE A 89 2.04 -8.96 7.01
N GLU A 90 3.11 -9.74 7.01
CA GLU A 90 4.25 -9.56 6.12
C GLU A 90 4.48 -10.85 5.33
N SER A 91 4.63 -10.69 4.02
CA SER A 91 5.06 -11.77 3.14
C SER A 91 6.57 -11.97 3.20
N ASP A 92 7.05 -13.12 2.73
CA ASP A 92 8.50 -13.43 2.66
C ASP A 92 9.33 -12.41 1.85
N ASN A 93 8.68 -11.63 0.97
CA ASN A 93 9.35 -10.59 0.16
C ASN A 93 9.20 -9.17 0.75
N GLY A 94 8.82 -9.05 2.02
CA GLY A 94 8.76 -7.79 2.77
C GLY A 94 7.59 -6.87 2.37
N VAL A 95 6.55 -7.41 1.73
CA VAL A 95 5.32 -6.66 1.45
C VAL A 95 4.43 -6.77 2.67
N ILE A 96 3.95 -5.63 3.15
CA ILE A 96 3.01 -5.55 4.26
C ILE A 96 1.60 -5.61 3.70
N LEU A 97 0.74 -6.42 4.32
CA LEU A 97 -0.60 -6.72 3.86
C LEU A 97 -1.58 -6.51 5.01
N THR A 98 -2.75 -5.98 4.70
CA THR A 98 -3.87 -5.91 5.64
C THR A 98 -5.19 -5.97 4.87
N GLU A 99 -6.19 -6.64 5.43
CA GLU A 99 -7.56 -6.55 4.94
C GLU A 99 -8.21 -5.21 5.33
N GLY A 100 -7.57 -4.45 6.22
CA GLY A 100 -8.18 -3.30 6.88
C GLY A 100 -9.31 -3.74 7.82
N LYS A 101 -10.11 -2.77 8.24
CA LYS A 101 -11.39 -3.02 8.90
C LYS A 101 -12.49 -2.96 7.85
N ASP A 102 -13.24 -4.06 7.69
CA ASP A 102 -14.30 -4.18 6.68
C ASP A 102 -13.80 -3.84 5.25
N GLY A 103 -12.56 -4.22 4.92
CA GLY A 103 -11.95 -3.94 3.62
C GLY A 103 -11.31 -2.56 3.50
N CYS A 104 -11.14 -1.80 4.59
CA CYS A 104 -10.68 -0.41 4.53
C CYS A 104 -9.69 -0.04 5.64
N ILE A 105 -8.66 0.73 5.29
CA ILE A 105 -7.92 1.58 6.23
C ILE A 105 -8.56 2.96 6.18
N ASP A 106 -9.24 3.32 7.26
CA ASP A 106 -9.93 4.60 7.41
C ASP A 106 -8.97 5.80 7.26
N PRO A 107 -9.41 6.93 6.65
CA PRO A 107 -8.62 8.15 6.54
C PRO A 107 -7.98 8.64 7.84
N LYS A 108 -8.58 8.36 9.01
CA LYS A 108 -8.04 8.77 10.31
C LYS A 108 -6.66 8.19 10.63
N TYR A 109 -6.26 7.11 9.94
CA TYR A 109 -4.93 6.52 10.07
C TYR A 109 -3.92 7.09 9.07
N ILE A 110 -4.35 7.96 8.14
CA ILE A 110 -3.43 8.60 7.20
C ILE A 110 -2.69 9.74 7.92
N THR A 111 -1.38 9.61 8.04
CA THR A 111 -0.52 10.60 8.74
C THR A 111 0.09 11.62 7.80
N GLY A 112 0.17 11.32 6.50
CA GLY A 112 0.74 12.23 5.52
C GLY A 112 0.71 11.69 4.11
N ILE A 113 0.86 12.60 3.15
CA ILE A 113 0.97 12.27 1.72
C ILE A 113 2.21 12.97 1.17
N LYS A 114 3.07 12.21 0.50
CA LYS A 114 4.22 12.76 -0.22
C LYS A 114 4.08 12.52 -1.71
N TYR A 115 4.51 13.47 -2.52
CA TYR A 115 4.49 13.37 -3.98
C TYR A 115 5.89 13.19 -4.53
N LYS A 116 6.03 12.39 -5.60
CA LYS A 116 7.27 12.30 -6.36
C LYS A 116 7.38 13.53 -7.25
N ASP A 117 8.48 14.26 -7.16
CA ASP A 117 8.78 15.34 -8.11
C ASP A 117 9.04 14.73 -9.49
N ALA A 118 8.44 15.31 -10.53
CA ALA A 118 8.63 14.90 -11.93
C ALA A 118 10.08 15.06 -12.41
N LYS A 119 10.91 15.84 -11.70
CA LYS A 119 12.30 16.13 -12.08
C LYS A 119 13.35 15.31 -11.33
N SER A 120 12.99 14.61 -10.25
CA SER A 120 13.97 13.86 -9.45
C SER A 120 13.78 12.35 -9.60
N HIS A 121 14.85 11.67 -10.01
CA HIS A 121 14.90 10.20 -10.03
C HIS A 121 14.87 9.60 -8.62
N THR A 122 14.97 10.41 -7.57
CA THR A 122 14.90 9.96 -6.18
C THR A 122 14.28 11.02 -5.26
N ILE A 123 13.48 10.51 -4.32
CA ILE A 123 13.08 11.09 -3.01
C ILE A 123 11.73 11.83 -2.98
N PHE A 124 10.79 11.17 -2.31
CA PHE A 124 9.63 11.76 -1.66
C PHE A 124 10.11 12.64 -0.49
N GLN A 125 10.29 13.95 -0.74
CA GLN A 125 10.58 14.92 0.33
C GLN A 125 9.36 15.12 1.22
#